data_AF-N6ZEF1-F1
#
_entry.id   AF-N6ZEF1-F1
#
_cell.length_a   1.000
_cell.length_b   1.000
_cell.length_c   1.000
_cell.angle_alpha   90.00
_cell.angle_beta   90.00
_cell.angle_gamma   90.00
#
_symmetry.space_group_name_H-M   'P 1'
#
loop_
_entity.id
_entity.type
_entity.pdbx_description
1 polymer ?
#
loop_
_entity_poly.entity_id
_entity_poly.type
_entity_poly.pdbx_seq_one_letter_code
_entity_poly.pdbx_strand_id
1 'polypeptide(L)'
;IARVATAGASAPAAPPAAAASSIPAEPRPRPGTAAQAAKPSKPKAEKRQRESFTLAASDVHRLDALRSDMKAIGRPARKSELVRAGLAALAALGHADTVALLDALPSLRRSAGKGDRKAKGGKKKSPKRKAAARKR
;
A
#
# COMPACT_ATOMS: atom_id res chain seq x y z
N ILE A 1 -4.91 45.21 -24.72
CA ILE A 1 -4.05 45.45 -25.91
C ILE A 1 -2.72 44.77 -25.63
N ALA A 2 -2.28 43.71 -26.29
CA ALA A 2 -2.71 43.09 -27.53
C ALA A 2 -2.41 41.57 -27.48
N ARG A 3 -3.30 40.79 -28.08
CA ARG A 3 -3.01 39.45 -28.60
C ARG A 3 -2.21 39.60 -29.90
N VAL A 4 -1.49 38.54 -30.30
CA VAL A 4 -1.26 38.03 -31.67
C VAL A 4 -0.16 36.97 -31.52
N ALA A 5 -0.45 35.66 -31.64
CA ALA A 5 -0.57 34.86 -32.87
C ALA A 5 0.75 34.86 -33.66
N THR A 6 1.34 33.73 -34.02
CA THR A 6 1.05 32.84 -35.17
C THR A 6 2.02 31.63 -35.05
N ALA A 7 2.03 30.53 -35.79
CA ALA A 7 1.20 29.77 -36.72
C ALA A 7 2.01 28.47 -36.98
N GLY A 8 1.38 27.39 -37.45
CA GLY A 8 2.15 26.25 -37.99
C GLY A 8 1.42 24.92 -38.00
N ALA A 9 0.40 24.80 -38.84
CA ALA A 9 -0.15 23.50 -39.26
C ALA A 9 0.72 22.92 -40.39
N SER A 10 0.96 21.60 -40.38
CA SER A 10 0.81 20.75 -41.58
C SER A 10 1.10 19.27 -41.28
N ALA A 11 0.12 18.42 -41.58
CA ALA A 11 0.31 17.00 -41.86
C ALA A 11 0.42 16.81 -43.39
N PRO A 12 1.10 15.74 -43.85
CA PRO A 12 0.48 14.86 -44.85
C PRO A 12 0.80 13.37 -44.55
N ALA A 13 -0.16 12.44 -44.57
CA ALA A 13 -0.74 11.74 -45.72
C ALA A 13 0.20 10.72 -46.42
N ALA A 14 -0.10 9.43 -46.24
CA ALA A 14 0.27 8.29 -47.12
C ALA A 14 -0.52 8.37 -48.46
N PRO A 15 -0.21 7.67 -49.58
CA PRO A 15 -0.11 6.19 -49.76
C PRO A 15 0.83 5.80 -50.98
N PRO A 16 0.68 4.72 -51.81
CA PRO A 16 -0.01 3.41 -51.74
C PRO A 16 0.84 2.15 -52.18
N ALA A 17 0.28 0.97 -51.88
CA ALA A 17 0.24 -0.34 -52.58
C ALA A 17 1.40 -0.94 -53.43
N ALA A 18 1.52 -2.27 -53.23
CA ALA A 18 1.85 -3.36 -54.18
C ALA A 18 3.27 -3.94 -54.16
N ALA A 19 3.39 -5.22 -53.75
CA ALA A 19 3.92 -6.29 -54.60
C ALA A 19 4.03 -7.64 -53.84
N ALA A 20 3.41 -8.64 -54.46
CA ALA A 20 3.89 -10.01 -54.65
C ALA A 20 4.35 -10.87 -53.46
N SER A 21 3.54 -11.91 -53.26
CA SER A 21 3.92 -13.27 -52.86
C SER A 21 5.34 -13.69 -53.24
N SER A 22 6.09 -14.17 -52.25
CA SER A 22 6.85 -15.42 -52.37
C SER A 22 7.18 -15.90 -50.96
N ILE A 23 6.65 -17.06 -50.56
CA ILE A 23 7.20 -17.81 -49.43
C ILE A 23 7.97 -18.97 -50.05
N PRO A 24 9.30 -18.89 -50.16
CA PRO A 24 10.12 -20.05 -50.40
C PRO A 24 10.40 -20.74 -49.05
N ALA A 25 9.98 -22.01 -48.99
CA ALA A 25 10.61 -23.12 -48.31
C ALA A 25 11.16 -22.93 -46.88
N GLU A 26 10.56 -23.67 -45.96
CA GLU A 26 11.08 -24.10 -44.66
C GLU A 26 12.59 -24.45 -44.70
N PRO A 27 13.47 -23.72 -43.99
CA PRO A 27 14.84 -24.18 -43.77
C PRO A 27 14.91 -25.12 -42.56
N ARG A 28 15.26 -26.38 -42.85
CA ARG A 28 15.73 -27.43 -41.93
C ARG A 28 16.57 -26.90 -40.76
N PRO A 29 16.49 -27.53 -39.57
CA PRO A 29 17.29 -27.13 -38.42
C PRO A 29 18.77 -27.36 -38.69
N ARG A 30 19.59 -26.31 -38.53
CA ARG A 30 21.06 -26.43 -38.54
C ARG A 30 21.50 -26.92 -37.16
N PRO A 31 22.25 -28.04 -37.06
CA PRO A 31 22.85 -28.44 -35.80
C PRO A 31 24.02 -27.49 -35.52
N GLY A 32 23.95 -26.75 -34.42
CA GLY A 32 25.04 -25.88 -34.01
C GLY A 32 24.60 -24.59 -33.34
N THR A 33 23.81 -24.68 -32.28
CA THR A 33 23.81 -23.63 -31.26
C THR A 33 24.53 -24.19 -30.05
N ALA A 34 25.83 -23.88 -29.99
CA ALA A 34 26.61 -24.02 -28.78
C ALA A 34 25.80 -23.43 -27.62
N ALA A 35 25.59 -24.25 -26.60
CA ALA A 35 24.87 -23.90 -25.39
C ALA A 35 25.44 -22.59 -24.84
N GLN A 36 24.71 -21.51 -25.07
CA GLN A 36 25.00 -20.23 -24.45
C GLN A 36 24.70 -20.44 -22.96
N ALA A 37 25.78 -20.62 -22.20
CA ALA A 37 25.74 -20.76 -20.75
C ALA A 37 24.76 -19.74 -20.17
N ALA A 38 23.66 -20.24 -19.64
CA ALA A 38 22.62 -19.43 -19.02
C ALA A 38 23.28 -18.71 -17.84
N LYS A 39 23.55 -17.41 -18.03
CA LYS A 39 23.98 -16.54 -16.94
C LYS A 39 22.93 -16.63 -15.83
N PRO A 40 23.33 -16.78 -14.56
CA PRO A 40 22.38 -16.92 -13.47
C PRO A 40 21.44 -15.71 -13.46
N SER A 41 20.15 -15.99 -13.62
CA SER A 41 19.10 -15.00 -13.53
C SER A 41 19.12 -14.45 -12.11
N LYS A 42 19.53 -13.18 -11.96
CA LYS A 42 19.46 -12.47 -10.69
C LYS A 42 18.01 -12.56 -10.18
N PRO A 43 17.77 -13.03 -8.94
CA PRO A 43 16.41 -13.16 -8.44
C PRO A 43 15.71 -11.81 -8.49
N LYS A 44 14.51 -11.78 -9.07
CA LYS A 44 13.68 -10.56 -9.10
C LYS A 44 13.38 -10.15 -7.66
N ALA A 45 13.86 -8.98 -7.27
CA ALA A 45 13.57 -8.43 -5.96
C ALA A 45 12.05 -8.29 -5.77
N GLU A 46 11.57 -8.72 -4.60
CA GLU A 46 10.16 -8.59 -4.24
C GLU A 46 9.74 -7.12 -4.24
N LYS A 47 8.57 -6.83 -4.83
CA LYS A 47 8.04 -5.47 -4.94
C LYS A 47 7.77 -4.89 -3.54
N ARG A 48 8.47 -3.83 -3.16
CA ARG A 48 8.27 -3.14 -1.87
C ARG A 48 6.89 -2.49 -1.80
N GLN A 49 6.01 -3.04 -0.98
CA GLN A 49 4.74 -2.42 -0.59
C GLN A 49 4.94 -1.62 0.70
N ARG A 50 4.23 -0.49 0.84
CA ARG A 50 4.33 0.38 2.01
C ARG A 50 2.96 0.43 2.68
N GLU A 51 2.85 -0.21 3.83
CA GLU A 51 1.69 -0.12 4.70
C GLU A 51 1.91 0.94 5.78
N SER A 52 0.89 1.75 6.06
CA SER A 52 0.92 2.78 7.11
C SER A 52 -0.05 2.40 8.22
N PHE A 53 0.44 2.35 9.46
CA PHE A 53 -0.32 1.90 10.62
C PHE A 53 -0.51 3.02 11.64
N THR A 54 -1.64 3.01 12.34
CA THR A 54 -1.86 3.82 13.55
C THR A 54 -1.64 2.92 14.77
N LEU A 55 -0.65 3.26 15.60
CA LEU A 55 -0.27 2.50 16.79
C LEU A 55 -0.49 3.34 18.05
N ALA A 56 -0.65 2.70 19.21
CA ALA A 56 -0.67 3.42 20.48
C ALA A 56 0.74 3.98 20.79
N ALA A 57 0.81 5.04 21.60
CA ALA A 57 2.09 5.64 21.98
C ALA A 57 3.01 4.62 22.68
N SER A 58 2.43 3.74 23.51
CA SER A 58 3.14 2.64 24.16
C SER A 58 3.81 1.68 23.17
N ASP A 59 3.15 1.38 22.05
CA ASP A 59 3.65 0.44 21.04
C ASP A 59 4.81 1.06 20.25
N VAL A 60 4.70 2.34 19.93
CA VAL A 60 5.79 3.09 19.30
C VAL A 60 7.01 3.13 20.21
N HIS A 61 6.81 3.37 21.52
CA HIS A 61 7.89 3.35 22.50
C HIS A 61 8.54 1.96 22.61
N ARG A 62 7.74 0.87 22.60
CA ARG A 62 8.25 -0.51 22.59
C ARG A 62 9.11 -0.80 21.36
N LEU A 63 8.70 -0.32 20.18
CA LEU A 63 9.50 -0.46 18.96
C LEU A 63 10.82 0.32 19.02
N ASP A 64 10.83 1.50 19.63
CA ASP A 64 12.03 2.31 19.80
C ASP A 64 13.00 1.73 20.85
N ALA A 65 12.48 1.15 21.93
CA ALA A 65 13.25 0.38 22.90
C ALA A 65 13.92 -0.83 22.22
N LEU A 66 13.15 -1.66 21.52
CA LEU A 66 13.68 -2.84 20.82
C LEU A 66 14.75 -2.47 19.80
N ARG A 67 14.57 -1.35 19.09
CA ARG A 67 15.60 -0.82 18.17
C ARG A 67 16.88 -0.42 18.91
N SER A 68 16.76 0.18 20.08
CA SER A 68 17.90 0.59 20.90
C SER A 68 18.65 -0.62 21.44
N ASP A 69 17.93 -1.65 21.89
CA ASP A 69 18.50 -2.92 22.35
C ASP A 69 19.29 -3.61 21.23
N MET A 70 18.71 -3.67 20.03
CA MET A 70 19.38 -4.24 18.86
C MET A 70 20.64 -3.46 18.47
N LYS A 71 20.62 -2.13 18.63
CA LYS A 71 21.82 -1.31 18.43
C LYS A 71 22.89 -1.62 19.48
N ALA A 72 22.51 -1.82 20.74
CA ALA A 72 23.45 -2.16 21.82
C ALA A 72 24.16 -3.50 21.58
N ILE A 73 23.46 -4.48 20.99
CA ILE A 73 24.00 -5.80 20.63
C ILE A 73 24.85 -5.74 19.33
N GLY A 74 24.96 -4.57 18.69
CA GLY A 74 25.75 -4.37 17.47
C GLY A 74 25.02 -4.73 16.17
N ARG A 75 23.71 -4.99 16.23
CA ARG A 75 22.87 -5.27 15.05
C ARG A 75 21.79 -4.18 14.89
N PRO A 76 22.13 -2.99 14.37
CA PRO A 76 21.16 -1.91 14.25
C PRO A 76 20.01 -2.30 13.30
N ALA A 77 18.78 -2.28 13.80
CA ALA A 77 17.59 -2.64 13.03
C ALA A 77 16.69 -1.43 12.74
N ARG A 78 15.94 -1.47 11.63
CA ARG A 78 14.90 -0.47 11.29
C ARG A 78 13.54 -0.90 11.83
N LYS A 79 12.63 0.07 12.09
CA LYS A 79 11.25 -0.24 12.53
C LYS A 79 10.55 -1.22 11.58
N SER A 80 10.68 -1.03 10.26
CA SER A 80 10.11 -1.95 9.25
C SER A 80 10.74 -3.34 9.22
N GLU A 81 11.97 -3.52 9.73
CA GLU A 81 12.60 -4.83 9.85
C GLU A 81 12.11 -5.55 11.10
N LEU A 82 11.99 -4.83 12.22
CA LEU A 82 11.42 -5.37 13.45
C LEU A 82 9.97 -5.84 13.25
N VAL A 83 9.15 -5.08 12.52
CA VAL A 83 7.78 -5.48 12.19
C VAL A 83 7.76 -6.75 11.33
N ARG A 84 8.65 -6.87 10.33
CA ARG A 84 8.75 -8.08 9.51
C ARG A 84 9.22 -9.29 10.31
N ALA A 85 10.19 -9.10 11.22
CA ALA A 85 10.64 -10.15 12.14
C ALA A 85 9.53 -10.58 13.12
N GLY A 86 8.77 -9.62 13.65
CA GLY A 86 7.60 -9.89 14.48
C GLY A 86 6.52 -10.66 13.74
N LEU A 87 6.25 -10.32 12.48
CA LEU A 87 5.30 -11.07 11.65
C LEU A 87 5.75 -12.52 11.41
N ALA A 88 7.04 -12.72 11.15
CA ALA A 88 7.60 -14.08 11.02
C ALA A 88 7.49 -14.87 12.33
N ALA A 89 7.72 -14.23 13.47
CA ALA A 89 7.54 -14.85 14.78
C ALA A 89 6.06 -15.21 15.04
N LEU A 90 5.12 -14.32 14.71
CA LEU A 90 3.68 -14.59 14.83
C LEU A 90 3.24 -15.75 13.91
N ALA A 91 3.78 -15.82 12.69
CA ALA A 91 3.48 -16.91 11.76
C ALA A 91 4.02 -18.28 12.22
N ALA A 92 5.03 -18.28 13.10
CA ALA A 92 5.55 -19.50 13.72
C ALA A 92 4.73 -19.95 14.94
N LEU A 93 3.87 -19.09 15.51
CA LEU A 93 2.98 -19.43 16.61
C LEU A 93 1.75 -20.21 16.14
N GLY A 94 1.14 -20.96 17.05
CA GLY A 94 -0.15 -21.61 16.79
C GLY A 94 -1.30 -20.60 16.69
N HIS A 95 -2.41 -21.01 16.05
CA HIS A 95 -3.58 -20.15 15.91
C HIS A 95 -4.18 -19.72 17.27
N ALA A 96 -4.21 -20.62 18.26
CA ALA A 96 -4.73 -20.32 19.60
C ALA A 96 -3.89 -19.23 20.30
N ASP A 97 -2.56 -19.35 20.25
CA ASP A 97 -1.65 -18.35 20.85
C ASP A 97 -1.77 -17.00 20.15
N THR A 98 -1.92 -17.02 18.81
CA THR A 98 -2.09 -15.80 18.04
C THR A 98 -3.38 -15.08 18.43
N VAL A 99 -4.48 -15.81 18.62
CA VAL A 99 -5.75 -15.23 19.09
C VAL A 99 -5.60 -14.65 20.49
N ALA A 100 -5.00 -15.39 21.43
CA ALA A 100 -4.77 -14.90 22.79
C ALA A 100 -3.92 -13.62 22.82
N LEU A 101 -2.89 -13.53 21.98
CA LEU A 101 -2.07 -12.32 21.84
C LEU A 101 -2.87 -11.13 21.30
N LEU A 102 -3.80 -11.36 20.35
CA LEU A 102 -4.65 -10.32 19.81
C LEU A 102 -5.68 -9.82 20.84
N ASP A 103 -6.25 -10.73 21.64
CA ASP A 103 -7.24 -10.39 22.66
C ASP A 103 -6.62 -9.59 23.83
N ALA A 104 -5.32 -9.77 24.08
CA ALA A 104 -4.58 -9.01 25.08
C ALA A 104 -4.26 -7.56 24.66
N LEU A 105 -4.44 -7.19 23.39
CA LEU A 105 -4.09 -5.86 22.91
C LEU A 105 -5.11 -4.80 23.38
N PRO A 106 -4.65 -3.62 23.85
CA PRO A 106 -5.53 -2.51 24.14
C PRO A 106 -6.36 -2.12 22.91
N SER A 107 -7.67 -1.90 23.10
CA SER A 107 -8.54 -1.51 21.98
C SER A 107 -8.12 -0.16 21.40
N LEU A 108 -7.53 -0.16 20.22
CA LEU A 108 -7.23 1.05 19.46
C LEU A 108 -8.50 1.50 18.73
N ARG A 109 -9.06 2.66 19.10
CA ARG A 109 -10.04 3.36 18.26
C ARG A 109 -9.35 3.77 16.97
N ARG A 110 -9.34 2.89 15.97
CA ARG A 110 -9.08 3.29 14.59
C ARG A 110 -9.99 4.48 14.31
N SER A 111 -9.44 5.58 13.81
CA SER A 111 -10.27 6.67 13.32
C SER A 111 -11.13 6.07 12.22
N ALA A 112 -12.38 5.76 12.56
CA ALA A 112 -13.39 5.48 11.56
C ALA A 112 -13.26 6.59 10.53
N GLY A 113 -13.03 6.22 9.28
CA GLY A 113 -13.21 7.12 8.17
C GLY A 113 -14.52 7.87 8.39
N LYS A 114 -14.54 9.14 8.03
CA LYS A 114 -15.72 10.01 8.07
C LYS A 114 -16.91 9.26 7.43
N GLY A 115 -17.71 8.56 8.23
CA GLY A 115 -18.70 7.59 7.74
C GLY A 115 -19.53 6.97 8.87
N ASP A 116 -18.91 6.50 9.95
CA ASP A 116 -19.62 5.76 11.00
C ASP A 116 -19.86 6.54 12.31
N ARG A 117 -20.23 7.83 12.21
CA ARG A 117 -20.80 8.59 13.33
C ARG A 117 -22.25 9.01 13.10
N LYS A 118 -23.02 8.20 12.37
CA LYS A 118 -24.46 8.46 12.19
C LYS A 118 -25.30 7.19 12.39
N ALA A 119 -25.10 6.49 13.50
CA ALA A 119 -26.10 5.55 14.00
C ALA A 119 -25.89 5.32 15.50
N LYS A 120 -26.41 6.22 16.34
CA LYS A 120 -27.13 5.93 17.60
C LYS A 120 -27.64 7.27 18.15
N GLY A 121 -28.88 7.60 17.77
CA GLY A 121 -29.60 8.75 18.29
C GLY A 121 -30.04 8.53 19.73
N GLY A 122 -29.69 9.49 20.59
CA GLY A 122 -30.36 9.74 21.87
C GLY A 122 -31.05 11.10 21.78
N LYS A 123 -32.34 11.08 21.45
CA LYS A 123 -33.21 12.25 21.21
C LYS A 123 -33.45 13.01 22.52
N LYS A 124 -32.58 13.94 22.91
CA LYS A 124 -32.91 14.94 23.95
C LYS A 124 -33.88 15.95 23.35
N LYS A 125 -35.18 15.69 23.48
CA LYS A 125 -36.23 16.69 23.28
C LYS A 125 -36.17 17.68 24.44
N SER A 126 -35.67 18.88 24.18
CA SER A 126 -35.90 20.06 25.01
C SER A 126 -37.31 20.60 24.73
N PRO A 127 -38.17 20.83 25.73
CA PRO A 127 -39.27 21.76 25.57
C PRO A 127 -38.91 23.10 26.24
N LYS A 128 -38.62 24.07 25.37
CA LYS A 128 -39.16 25.43 25.37
C LYS A 128 -39.52 26.04 26.74
N ARG A 129 -38.74 27.08 27.05
CA ARG A 129 -39.11 28.27 27.84
C ARG A 129 -40.59 28.60 27.65
N LYS A 130 -41.36 28.63 28.74
CA LYS A 130 -42.63 29.35 28.79
C LYS A 130 -42.52 30.41 29.89
N ALA A 131 -42.10 31.60 29.47
CA ALA A 131 -42.39 32.81 30.20
C ALA A 131 -43.92 33.00 30.21
N ALA A 132 -44.49 33.20 31.39
CA ALA A 132 -45.80 33.82 31.55
C ALA A 132 -45.87 34.40 32.97
N ALA A 133 -45.64 35.70 33.07
CA ALA A 133 -46.17 36.51 34.14
C ALA A 133 -47.70 36.38 34.15
N ARG A 134 -48.32 36.07 35.31
CA ARG A 134 -49.65 36.59 35.69
C ARG A 134 -49.98 36.24 37.15
N LYS A 135 -50.10 37.30 37.97
CA LYS A 135 -50.94 37.49 39.18
C LYS A 135 -51.49 36.23 39.88
N ARG A 136 -51.27 36.17 41.20
CA ARG A 136 -52.32 36.43 42.19
C ARG A 136 -51.71 36.68 43.57
#